data_AF-C7NM04-F1
#
_entry.id   AF-C7NM04-F1
#
_cell.length_a   1.000
_cell.length_b   1.000
_cell.length_c   1.000
_cell.angle_alpha   90.00
_cell.angle_beta   90.00
_cell.angle_gamma   90.00
#
_symmetry.space_group_name_H-M   'P 1'
#
loop_
_entity.id
_entity.type
_entity.pdbx_description
1 polymer ?
#
loop_
_entity_poly.entity_id
_entity_poly.type
_entity_poly.pdbx_seq_one_letter_code
_entity_poly.pdbx_strand_id
1 'polypeptide(L)'
;MSSVHSAFVTRRTLLAGGAFASALTLLPDVGAVAGPRAANTRATTPATGITPLWRAHAHNDYEHRRPLLDALSHGFTSVEADVWLEGDELLIGHAWPDPSRTLRELYLDPLARIAEANGGWVYPGHARPVRLLVDVKSGGAEARALLEDLLPTYGRTVTSWKNGRERSGAVTVVLSGQQANPVLDAPLRWTASDGRLGAPMPAGATAADLPLVSASWSSHFSWVGIGPMPASQRDRLHALVAEAHARGQQVRFWATPDTIWLRENVWAELLAAGVDAINTDHLAELQAWLLQHDRG
;
A
#
# COMPACT_ATOMS: atom_id res chain seq x y z
N MET A 1 -12.62 -44.77 48.68
CA MET A 1 -11.87 -45.44 47.59
C MET A 1 -10.89 -44.42 47.04
N SER A 2 -9.77 -44.27 47.77
CA SER A 2 -8.39 -44.55 47.31
C SER A 2 -7.90 -43.51 46.30
N SER A 3 -7.18 -42.48 46.77
CA SER A 3 -5.70 -42.46 46.95
C SER A 3 -4.96 -42.28 45.62
N VAL A 4 -3.90 -41.50 45.42
CA VAL A 4 -3.10 -40.50 46.16
C VAL A 4 -1.72 -40.50 45.46
N HIS A 5 -0.99 -39.38 45.54
CA HIS A 5 0.48 -39.21 45.44
C HIS A 5 1.20 -38.96 44.11
N SER A 6 1.86 -37.79 44.15
CA SER A 6 3.08 -37.27 43.52
C SER A 6 4.28 -38.20 43.34
N ALA A 7 5.15 -37.86 42.39
CA ALA A 7 6.62 -37.69 42.52
C ALA A 7 7.13 -37.01 41.22
N PHE A 8 7.79 -35.85 41.13
CA PHE A 8 8.96 -35.23 41.78
C PHE A 8 10.33 -35.86 41.44
N VAL A 9 11.27 -34.95 41.11
CA VAL A 9 12.75 -34.99 41.19
C VAL A 9 13.49 -35.85 40.11
N THR A 10 14.69 -35.55 39.55
CA THR A 10 15.82 -34.67 39.97
C THR A 10 16.84 -34.43 38.82
N ARG A 11 17.32 -33.17 38.74
CA ARG A 11 18.69 -32.61 38.57
C ARG A 11 19.86 -33.35 37.85
N ARG A 12 20.58 -32.52 37.07
CA ARG A 12 22.05 -32.19 37.01
C ARG A 12 23.07 -33.37 37.09
N THR A 13 24.16 -33.40 36.32
CA THR A 13 25.31 -32.48 36.41
C THR A 13 26.37 -32.78 35.32
N LEU A 14 27.13 -31.74 34.96
CA LEU A 14 28.34 -31.65 34.13
C LEU A 14 29.51 -32.60 34.50
N LEU A 15 30.44 -32.82 33.54
CA LEU A 15 31.80 -32.20 33.53
C LEU A 15 32.74 -32.75 32.44
N ALA A 16 33.52 -31.80 31.86
CA ALA A 16 34.93 -31.83 31.38
C ALA A 16 35.45 -33.04 30.56
N GLY A 17 36.31 -32.92 29.55
CA GLY A 17 37.21 -31.86 29.08
C GLY A 17 38.31 -32.54 28.24
N GLY A 18 39.04 -31.79 27.40
CA GLY A 18 40.21 -32.33 26.70
C GLY A 18 40.60 -31.53 25.45
N ALA A 19 41.64 -30.72 25.59
CA ALA A 19 42.29 -29.99 24.49
C ALA A 19 43.39 -30.86 23.85
N PHE A 20 43.59 -30.74 22.54
CA PHE A 20 44.89 -30.97 21.88
C PHE A 20 45.05 -30.00 20.70
N ALA A 21 46.19 -29.33 20.68
CA ALA A 21 46.65 -28.41 19.66
C ALA A 21 47.38 -29.14 18.52
N SER A 22 47.38 -28.59 17.30
CA SER A 22 48.58 -28.09 16.60
C SER A 22 48.44 -28.03 15.08
N ALA A 23 49.24 -27.11 14.51
CA ALA A 23 49.82 -27.08 13.16
C ALA A 23 49.09 -26.30 12.05
N LEU A 24 49.46 -25.02 12.04
CA LEU A 24 49.44 -24.03 10.96
C LEU A 24 50.22 -24.50 9.71
N THR A 25 49.63 -24.38 8.52
CA THR A 25 50.37 -24.28 7.24
C THR A 25 49.82 -23.08 6.47
N LEU A 26 50.68 -22.08 6.26
CA LEU A 26 50.46 -20.93 5.40
C LEU A 26 50.67 -21.32 3.93
N LEU A 27 49.76 -20.90 3.06
CA LEU A 27 50.01 -20.73 1.62
C LEU A 27 49.78 -19.25 1.26
N PRO A 28 50.60 -18.65 0.37
CA PRO A 28 50.50 -17.24 0.03
C PRO A 28 49.48 -16.97 -1.09
N ASP A 29 48.65 -15.96 -0.80
CA ASP A 29 48.29 -14.81 -1.63
C ASP A 29 47.83 -15.00 -3.10
N VAL A 30 46.55 -14.71 -3.33
CA VAL A 30 46.12 -13.94 -4.52
C VAL A 30 45.03 -12.97 -4.09
N GLY A 31 45.43 -11.75 -3.78
CA GLY A 31 44.54 -10.62 -3.59
C GLY A 31 43.67 -10.37 -4.82
N ALA A 32 42.38 -10.71 -4.71
CA ALA A 32 41.34 -10.13 -5.55
C ALA A 32 40.84 -8.87 -4.86
N VAL A 33 41.40 -7.71 -5.25
CA VAL A 33 40.83 -6.41 -4.92
C VAL A 33 39.50 -6.30 -5.64
N ALA A 34 38.41 -6.64 -4.96
CA ALA A 34 37.06 -6.33 -5.40
C ALA A 34 36.89 -4.81 -5.31
N GLY A 35 37.18 -4.12 -6.41
CA GLY A 35 36.85 -2.71 -6.57
C GLY A 35 35.34 -2.49 -6.42
N PRO A 36 34.90 -1.28 -6.02
CA PRO A 36 33.49 -0.99 -5.87
C PRO A 36 32.77 -1.26 -7.18
N ARG A 37 31.89 -2.26 -7.17
CA ARG A 37 31.01 -2.58 -8.28
C ARG A 37 30.06 -1.39 -8.41
N ALA A 38 30.34 -0.51 -9.36
CA ALA A 38 29.47 0.62 -9.69
C ALA A 38 28.05 0.07 -9.87
N ALA A 39 27.17 0.41 -8.92
CA ALA A 39 25.76 0.21 -9.09
C ALA A 39 25.39 0.95 -10.37
N ASN A 40 24.94 0.20 -11.37
CA ASN A 40 24.47 0.75 -12.61
C ASN A 40 23.11 1.39 -12.32
N THR A 41 23.12 2.55 -11.64
CA THR A 41 21.98 3.44 -11.50
C THR A 41 21.70 4.00 -12.88
N ARG A 42 20.97 3.22 -13.68
CA ARG A 42 20.35 3.74 -14.88
C ARG A 42 19.44 4.87 -14.41
N ALA A 43 19.88 6.10 -14.60
CA ALA A 43 19.14 7.30 -14.28
C ALA A 43 17.73 7.15 -14.84
N THR A 44 16.75 7.12 -13.94
CA THR A 44 15.33 7.10 -14.28
C THR A 44 15.08 8.38 -15.08
N THR A 45 14.85 8.25 -16.39
CA THR A 45 14.54 9.39 -17.24
C THR A 45 13.28 10.06 -16.68
N PRO A 46 13.25 11.40 -16.54
CA PRO A 46 12.07 12.10 -16.08
C PRO A 46 10.86 11.70 -16.93
N ALA A 47 9.71 11.47 -16.28
CA ALA A 47 8.46 11.05 -16.90
C ALA A 47 7.80 12.15 -17.76
N THR A 48 8.56 12.76 -18.66
CA THR A 48 8.01 13.68 -19.66
C THR A 48 7.16 12.87 -20.63
N GLY A 49 5.83 13.00 -20.53
CA GLY A 49 4.86 12.37 -21.43
C GLY A 49 3.91 11.33 -20.82
N ILE A 50 4.01 11.04 -19.52
CA ILE A 50 3.02 10.20 -18.83
C ILE A 50 1.83 11.07 -18.41
N THR A 51 0.62 10.69 -18.80
CA THR A 51 -0.61 11.33 -18.34
C THR A 51 -1.06 10.68 -17.03
N PRO A 52 -1.12 11.42 -15.90
CA PRO A 52 -1.64 10.87 -14.65
C PRO A 52 -3.13 10.54 -14.77
N LEU A 53 -3.49 9.32 -14.40
CA LEU A 53 -4.84 8.78 -14.40
C LEU A 53 -5.37 8.77 -12.97
N TRP A 54 -6.03 9.87 -12.59
CA TRP A 54 -6.42 10.12 -11.19
C TRP A 54 -7.42 9.13 -10.60
N ARG A 55 -8.11 8.37 -11.46
CA ARG A 55 -9.02 7.31 -11.07
C ARG A 55 -8.40 5.92 -11.08
N ALA A 56 -7.18 5.76 -11.58
CA ALA A 56 -6.55 4.45 -11.70
C ALA A 56 -5.93 3.99 -10.37
N HIS A 57 -6.28 2.78 -9.94
CA HIS A 57 -5.71 2.17 -8.75
C HIS A 57 -5.15 0.77 -9.03
N ALA A 58 -3.85 0.61 -8.77
CA ALA A 58 -3.10 -0.62 -8.97
C ALA A 58 -3.30 -1.48 -7.72
N HIS A 59 -4.21 -2.44 -7.84
CA HIS A 59 -4.47 -3.44 -6.83
C HIS A 59 -3.37 -4.49 -6.85
N ASN A 60 -3.02 -5.01 -5.68
CA ASN A 60 -1.95 -5.99 -5.54
C ASN A 60 -0.67 -5.60 -6.31
N ASP A 61 -0.29 -4.31 -6.30
CA ASP A 61 0.78 -3.78 -7.16
C ASP A 61 2.14 -4.47 -6.91
N TYR A 62 2.31 -5.01 -5.70
CA TYR A 62 3.46 -5.83 -5.31
C TYR A 62 3.56 -7.18 -6.02
N GLU A 63 2.53 -7.63 -6.74
CA GLU A 63 2.56 -8.85 -7.55
C GLU A 63 3.07 -8.59 -8.98
N HIS A 64 3.18 -7.32 -9.39
CA HIS A 64 3.74 -6.98 -10.69
C HIS A 64 5.27 -7.17 -10.75
N ARG A 65 5.80 -7.27 -11.98
CA ARG A 65 7.22 -7.53 -12.22
C ARG A 65 8.11 -6.42 -11.67
N ARG A 66 7.69 -5.16 -11.83
CA ARG A 66 8.35 -4.00 -11.21
C ARG A 66 7.28 -3.23 -10.42
N PRO A 67 7.03 -3.62 -9.16
CA PRO A 67 6.11 -2.90 -8.29
C PRO A 67 6.42 -1.42 -8.27
N LEU A 68 5.39 -0.60 -8.13
CA LEU A 68 5.34 0.85 -8.25
C LEU A 68 5.70 1.36 -9.63
N LEU A 69 6.83 0.95 -10.19
CA LEU A 69 7.37 1.49 -11.43
C LEU A 69 6.49 1.17 -12.64
N ASP A 70 5.93 -0.05 -12.71
CA ASP A 70 5.01 -0.42 -13.78
C ASP A 70 3.72 0.43 -13.67
N ALA A 71 3.10 0.54 -12.48
CA ALA A 71 1.92 1.38 -12.26
C ALA A 71 2.17 2.86 -12.61
N LEU A 72 3.26 3.45 -12.12
CA LEU A 72 3.62 4.84 -12.45
C LEU A 72 3.89 5.03 -13.94
N SER A 73 4.50 4.03 -14.61
CA SER A 73 4.72 4.08 -16.07
C SER A 73 3.42 4.09 -16.87
N HIS A 74 2.35 3.52 -16.30
CA HIS A 74 0.99 3.54 -16.84
C HIS A 74 0.17 4.75 -16.38
N GLY A 75 0.75 5.67 -15.59
CA GLY A 75 0.09 6.89 -15.12
C GLY A 75 -0.77 6.71 -13.87
N PHE A 76 -0.73 5.55 -13.20
CA PHE A 76 -1.54 5.31 -12.02
C PHE A 76 -1.17 6.25 -10.87
N THR A 77 -2.17 6.77 -10.17
CA THR A 77 -1.97 7.73 -9.07
C THR A 77 -2.33 7.13 -7.70
N SER A 78 -2.61 5.84 -7.65
CA SER A 78 -2.96 5.11 -6.43
C SER A 78 -2.43 3.68 -6.55
N VAL A 79 -1.63 3.20 -5.60
CA VAL A 79 -1.09 1.83 -5.58
C VAL A 79 -1.35 1.17 -4.22
N GLU A 80 -1.49 -0.14 -4.17
CA GLU A 80 -1.72 -0.91 -2.94
C GLU A 80 -0.53 -1.82 -2.58
N ALA A 81 -0.19 -1.83 -1.30
CA ALA A 81 0.83 -2.69 -0.73
C ALA A 81 0.26 -3.46 0.49
N ASP A 82 0.20 -4.79 0.39
CA ASP A 82 -0.10 -5.65 1.53
C ASP A 82 1.14 -5.77 2.41
N VAL A 83 1.05 -5.33 3.68
CA VAL A 83 2.17 -5.29 4.61
C VAL A 83 1.99 -6.17 5.83
N TRP A 84 3.07 -6.80 6.24
CA TRP A 84 3.19 -7.60 7.45
C TRP A 84 4.28 -7.00 8.34
N LEU A 85 3.98 -6.84 9.63
CA LEU A 85 4.99 -6.53 10.63
C LEU A 85 5.77 -7.80 10.98
N GLU A 86 7.09 -7.75 10.79
CA GLU A 86 8.03 -8.79 11.24
C GLU A 86 9.22 -8.12 11.92
N GLY A 87 9.29 -8.25 13.25
CA GLY A 87 10.26 -7.49 14.06
C GLY A 87 10.04 -5.98 13.93
N ASP A 88 11.06 -5.27 13.46
CA ASP A 88 11.05 -3.82 13.27
C ASP A 88 10.91 -3.43 11.77
N GLU A 89 10.45 -4.36 10.92
CA GLU A 89 10.27 -4.14 9.49
C GLU A 89 8.84 -4.39 9.01
N LEU A 90 8.47 -3.69 7.93
CA LEU A 90 7.22 -3.89 7.20
C LEU A 90 7.53 -4.61 5.89
N LEU A 91 7.25 -5.90 5.89
CA LEU A 91 7.47 -6.79 4.76
C LEU A 91 6.25 -6.85 3.86
N ILE A 92 6.47 -7.22 2.61
CA ILE A 92 5.44 -7.23 1.57
C ILE A 92 4.96 -8.65 1.31
N GLY A 93 3.64 -8.85 1.24
CA GLY A 93 3.07 -10.13 0.79
C GLY A 93 1.57 -10.26 1.03
N HIS A 94 0.91 -11.10 0.24
CA HIS A 94 -0.54 -11.29 0.32
C HIS A 94 -0.96 -12.22 1.47
N ALA A 95 -0.59 -13.51 1.36
CA ALA A 95 -0.88 -14.52 2.38
C ALA A 95 0.24 -14.67 3.42
N TRP A 96 1.49 -14.42 2.99
CA TRP A 96 2.70 -14.49 3.80
C TRP A 96 3.69 -13.46 3.27
N PRO A 97 4.52 -12.83 4.14
CA PRO A 97 5.53 -11.88 3.70
C PRO A 97 6.70 -12.58 2.99
N ASP A 98 7.31 -11.87 2.03
CA ASP A 98 8.63 -12.19 1.49
C ASP A 98 9.70 -11.44 2.30
N PRO A 99 10.59 -12.13 3.04
CA PRO A 99 11.64 -11.51 3.86
C PRO A 99 12.64 -10.66 3.09
N SER A 100 12.70 -10.79 1.76
CA SER A 100 13.58 -9.98 0.91
C SER A 100 12.92 -8.71 0.37
N ARG A 101 11.65 -8.45 0.71
CA ARG A 101 10.84 -7.38 0.12
C ARG A 101 10.23 -6.51 1.21
N THR A 102 10.80 -5.33 1.42
CA THR A 102 10.28 -4.35 2.38
C THR A 102 9.42 -3.28 1.70
N LEU A 103 8.48 -2.70 2.45
CA LEU A 103 7.72 -1.51 2.03
C LEU A 103 8.64 -0.34 1.67
N ARG A 104 9.72 -0.18 2.44
CA ARG A 104 10.75 0.84 2.22
C ARG A 104 11.33 0.73 0.82
N GLU A 105 11.90 -0.43 0.48
CA GLU A 105 12.66 -0.62 -0.76
C GLU A 105 11.78 -0.63 -2.00
N LEU A 106 10.57 -1.19 -1.91
CA LEU A 106 9.67 -1.28 -3.06
C LEU A 106 8.88 0.00 -3.34
N TYR A 107 8.52 0.76 -2.30
CA TYR A 107 7.59 1.88 -2.44
C TYR A 107 8.17 3.22 -1.99
N LEU A 108 8.57 3.33 -0.73
CA LEU A 108 8.90 4.65 -0.14
C LEU A 108 10.19 5.24 -0.70
N ASP A 109 11.26 4.44 -0.76
CA ASP A 109 12.56 4.87 -1.29
C ASP A 109 12.47 5.27 -2.78
N PRO A 110 11.86 4.47 -3.68
CA PRO A 110 11.68 4.89 -5.07
C PRO A 110 10.77 6.10 -5.22
N LEU A 111 9.65 6.21 -4.48
CA LEU A 111 8.77 7.37 -4.53
C LEU A 111 9.50 8.66 -4.15
N ALA A 112 10.33 8.62 -3.10
CA ALA A 112 11.13 9.77 -2.70
C ALA A 112 12.14 10.19 -3.77
N ARG A 113 12.86 9.24 -4.37
CA ARG A 113 13.80 9.53 -5.47
C ARG A 113 13.08 10.10 -6.70
N ILE A 114 11.92 9.56 -7.06
CA ILE A 114 11.13 10.04 -8.20
C ILE A 114 10.62 11.46 -7.93
N ALA A 115 10.07 11.71 -6.74
CA ALA A 115 9.57 13.02 -6.36
C ALA A 115 10.67 14.08 -6.35
N GLU A 116 11.85 13.76 -5.80
CA GLU A 116 13.01 14.64 -5.81
C GLU A 116 13.44 14.99 -7.25
N ALA A 117 13.55 13.98 -8.12
CA ALA A 117 13.93 14.17 -9.52
C ALA A 117 12.91 15.02 -10.31
N ASN A 118 11.64 15.01 -9.89
CA ASN A 118 10.53 15.70 -10.56
C ASN A 118 10.14 17.03 -9.88
N GLY A 119 10.99 17.57 -8.99
CA GLY A 119 10.76 18.88 -8.37
C GLY A 119 9.73 18.89 -7.23
N GLY A 120 9.60 17.76 -6.53
CA GLY A 120 8.78 17.62 -5.33
C GLY A 120 7.43 16.90 -5.52
N TRP A 121 7.17 16.33 -6.71
CA TRP A 121 5.94 15.60 -7.04
C TRP A 121 6.25 14.34 -7.83
N VAL A 122 5.43 13.28 -7.69
CA VAL A 122 5.68 12.03 -8.42
C VAL A 122 5.56 12.24 -9.93
N TYR A 123 4.56 13.02 -10.36
CA TYR A 123 4.36 13.38 -11.76
C TYR A 123 4.79 14.83 -12.00
N PRO A 124 5.73 15.10 -12.92
CA PRO A 124 6.22 16.46 -13.14
C PRO A 124 5.10 17.35 -13.68
N GLY A 125 4.98 18.57 -13.15
CA GLY A 125 3.91 19.51 -13.51
C GLY A 125 2.54 19.23 -12.87
N HIS A 126 2.40 18.15 -12.10
CA HIS A 126 1.17 17.79 -11.40
C HIS A 126 1.34 17.89 -9.88
N ALA A 127 0.90 19.02 -9.32
CA ALA A 127 1.01 19.30 -7.89
C ALA A 127 -0.07 18.59 -7.05
N ARG A 128 -0.15 17.26 -7.15
CA ARG A 128 -1.11 16.43 -6.41
C ARG A 128 -0.45 15.11 -5.97
N PRO A 129 -0.68 14.66 -4.72
CA PRO A 129 -0.05 13.45 -4.21
C PRO A 129 -0.54 12.20 -4.93
N VAL A 130 0.38 11.25 -5.10
CA VAL A 130 0.03 9.84 -5.36
C VAL A 130 -0.36 9.19 -4.04
N ARG A 131 -1.38 8.33 -4.06
CA ARG A 131 -1.77 7.53 -2.90
C ARG A 131 -0.97 6.23 -2.85
N LEU A 132 -0.34 5.99 -1.70
CA LEU A 132 0.14 4.67 -1.32
C LEU A 132 -0.84 4.10 -0.29
N LEU A 133 -1.66 3.16 -0.71
CA LEU A 133 -2.58 2.44 0.17
C LEU A 133 -1.81 1.28 0.81
N VAL A 134 -1.64 1.31 2.12
CA VAL A 134 -0.92 0.29 2.88
C VAL A 134 -1.94 -0.57 3.62
N ASP A 135 -2.20 -1.79 3.12
CA ASP A 135 -3.12 -2.73 3.75
C ASP A 135 -2.38 -3.57 4.80
N VAL A 136 -2.65 -3.25 6.08
CA VAL A 136 -1.98 -3.87 7.23
C VAL A 136 -2.57 -5.24 7.51
N LYS A 137 -1.80 -6.29 7.24
CA LYS A 137 -2.19 -7.71 7.45
C LYS A 137 -1.83 -8.25 8.82
N SER A 138 -0.79 -7.71 9.46
CA SER A 138 -0.37 -8.11 10.82
C SER A 138 0.14 -6.92 11.64
N GLY A 139 0.16 -7.10 12.97
CA GLY A 139 0.75 -6.14 13.90
C GLY A 139 -0.03 -4.85 14.10
N GLY A 140 -1.24 -4.69 13.54
CA GLY A 140 -2.17 -3.57 13.76
C GLY A 140 -1.57 -2.24 14.23
N ALA A 141 -1.67 -1.97 15.54
CA ALA A 141 -1.22 -0.70 16.11
C ALA A 141 0.31 -0.57 16.13
N GLU A 142 1.06 -1.66 16.32
CA GLU A 142 2.52 -1.68 16.23
C GLU A 142 3.00 -1.37 14.80
N ALA A 143 2.37 -1.97 13.78
CA ALA A 143 2.69 -1.70 12.38
C ALA A 143 2.45 -0.22 12.02
N ARG A 144 1.34 0.35 12.51
CA ARG A 144 1.06 1.78 12.36
C ARG A 144 2.08 2.64 13.09
N ALA A 145 2.47 2.31 14.31
CA ALA A 145 3.47 3.06 15.05
C ALA A 145 4.81 3.07 14.30
N LEU A 146 5.22 1.93 13.76
CA LEU A 146 6.41 1.82 12.92
C LEU A 146 6.33 2.70 11.66
N LEU A 147 5.16 2.80 11.01
CA LEU A 147 4.95 3.74 9.90
C LEU A 147 5.06 5.20 10.35
N GLU A 148 4.46 5.56 11.47
CA GLU A 148 4.51 6.93 12.01
C GLU A 148 5.93 7.35 12.41
N ASP A 149 6.79 6.41 12.78
CA ASP A 149 8.22 6.64 13.02
C ASP A 149 9.05 6.68 11.73
N LEU A 150 8.70 5.85 10.74
CA LEU A 150 9.40 5.71 9.46
C LEU A 150 9.16 6.89 8.52
N LEU A 151 7.90 7.26 8.29
CA LEU A 151 7.51 8.27 7.30
C LEU A 151 8.15 9.66 7.48
N PRO A 152 8.40 10.16 8.72
CA PRO A 152 9.13 11.41 8.93
C PRO A 152 10.51 11.47 8.26
N THR A 153 11.17 10.32 8.07
CA THR A 153 12.50 10.25 7.45
C THR A 153 12.52 10.69 5.98
N TYR A 154 11.35 10.70 5.32
CA TYR A 154 11.17 11.19 3.94
C TYR A 154 10.80 12.68 3.86
N GLY A 155 10.74 13.38 5.00
CA GLY A 155 10.62 14.83 5.06
C GLY A 155 9.40 15.40 4.33
N ARG A 156 9.63 16.21 3.28
CA ARG A 156 8.57 16.89 2.51
C ARG A 156 7.94 16.01 1.44
N THR A 157 8.48 14.83 1.17
CA THR A 157 7.93 13.89 0.19
C THR A 157 6.60 13.32 0.65
N VAL A 158 6.44 13.08 1.94
CA VAL A 158 5.22 12.44 2.49
C VAL A 158 4.31 13.51 3.10
N THR A 159 3.02 13.41 2.79
CA THR A 159 1.97 14.23 3.39
C THR A 159 1.90 13.99 4.89
N SER A 160 1.74 15.06 5.67
CA SER A 160 1.60 14.98 7.12
C SER A 160 0.52 15.94 7.60
N TRP A 161 -0.03 15.70 8.78
CA TRP A 161 -1.01 16.57 9.40
C TRP A 161 -0.53 16.97 10.78
N LYS A 162 -0.54 18.28 11.05
CA LYS A 162 -0.20 18.83 12.36
C LYS A 162 -1.40 19.60 12.89
N ASN A 163 -1.97 19.16 14.01
CA ASN A 163 -3.19 19.71 14.60
C ASN A 163 -4.32 19.86 13.56
N GLY A 164 -4.56 18.80 12.78
CA GLY A 164 -5.55 18.75 11.71
C GLY A 164 -5.18 19.53 10.43
N ARG A 165 -4.08 20.27 10.40
CA ARG A 165 -3.63 21.01 9.20
C ARG A 165 -2.74 20.14 8.34
N GLU A 166 -3.18 19.90 7.10
CA GLU A 166 -2.39 19.17 6.11
C GLU A 166 -1.17 19.98 5.64
N ARG A 167 -0.04 19.29 5.55
CA ARG A 167 1.12 19.68 4.75
C ARG A 167 1.27 18.63 3.65
N SER A 168 0.79 18.95 2.47
CA SER A 168 0.81 18.05 1.31
C SER A 168 2.26 17.74 0.89
N GLY A 169 2.51 16.47 0.59
CA GLY A 169 3.74 15.99 -0.04
C GLY A 169 3.45 15.34 -1.39
N ALA A 170 4.48 14.79 -2.03
CA ALA A 170 4.35 14.01 -3.26
C ALA A 170 3.52 12.72 -3.09
N VAL A 171 3.46 12.19 -1.86
CA VAL A 171 2.79 10.93 -1.53
C VAL A 171 1.92 11.09 -0.30
N THR A 172 0.68 10.62 -0.40
CA THR A 172 -0.20 10.44 0.76
C THR A 172 -0.29 8.95 1.09
N VAL A 173 0.14 8.58 2.29
CA VAL A 173 0.03 7.21 2.81
C VAL A 173 -1.32 7.05 3.49
N VAL A 174 -2.10 6.07 3.03
CA VAL A 174 -3.42 5.74 3.57
C VAL A 174 -3.38 4.33 4.13
N LEU A 175 -3.67 4.17 5.42
CA LEU A 175 -3.72 2.87 6.06
C LEU A 175 -5.05 2.19 5.80
N SER A 176 -5.00 0.95 5.32
CA SER A 176 -6.14 0.07 5.09
C SER A 176 -5.99 -1.20 5.93
N GLY A 177 -7.04 -2.01 5.96
CA GLY A 177 -7.09 -3.27 6.69
C GLY A 177 -7.82 -3.15 8.02
N GLN A 178 -8.35 -4.28 8.50
CA GLN A 178 -9.19 -4.32 9.71
C GLN A 178 -8.44 -3.91 10.98
N GLN A 179 -7.11 -3.96 10.96
CA GLN A 179 -6.27 -3.67 12.13
C GLN A 179 -5.75 -2.22 12.16
N ALA A 180 -5.98 -1.44 11.09
CA ALA A 180 -5.38 -0.13 10.89
C ALA A 180 -6.11 1.03 11.60
N ASN A 181 -6.83 0.75 12.69
CA ASN A 181 -7.71 1.68 13.42
C ASN A 181 -7.22 3.15 13.35
N PRO A 182 -8.04 4.09 12.83
CA PRO A 182 -7.61 5.44 12.58
C PRO A 182 -7.20 6.13 13.88
N VAL A 183 -6.09 6.88 13.85
CA VAL A 183 -5.70 7.78 14.94
C VAL A 183 -6.07 9.20 14.55
N LEU A 184 -7.20 9.64 15.06
CA LEU A 184 -7.83 10.91 14.68
C LEU A 184 -7.30 12.09 15.51
N ASP A 185 -6.88 11.84 16.74
CA ASP A 185 -6.55 12.89 17.72
C ASP A 185 -5.05 13.15 17.89
N ALA A 186 -4.19 12.56 17.05
CA ALA A 186 -2.75 12.77 17.15
C ALA A 186 -2.38 14.22 16.73
N PRO A 187 -1.61 14.97 17.56
CA PRO A 187 -1.16 16.31 17.22
C PRO A 187 -0.27 16.37 15.96
N LEU A 188 0.39 15.26 15.64
CA LEU A 188 1.16 15.05 14.42
C LEU A 188 0.94 13.62 13.94
N ARG A 189 0.59 13.46 12.66
CA ARG A 189 0.48 12.17 11.98
C ARG A 189 0.99 12.25 10.54
N TRP A 190 1.45 11.12 10.03
CA TRP A 190 1.99 10.94 8.67
C TRP A 190 1.16 10.01 7.81
N THR A 191 0.13 9.40 8.41
CA THR A 191 -0.83 8.57 7.71
C THR A 191 -2.24 9.15 7.81
N ALA A 192 -3.04 8.92 6.76
CA ALA A 192 -4.49 8.95 6.83
C ALA A 192 -5.03 7.52 6.86
N SER A 193 -6.35 7.34 6.94
CA SER A 193 -6.97 6.01 7.03
C SER A 193 -8.01 5.79 5.93
N ASP A 194 -8.16 4.54 5.53
CA ASP A 194 -9.27 4.06 4.71
C ASP A 194 -10.45 3.73 5.62
N GLY A 195 -11.59 4.35 5.36
CA GLY A 195 -12.83 4.11 6.08
C GLY A 195 -13.66 3.00 5.44
N ARG A 196 -14.73 2.60 6.12
CA ARG A 196 -15.70 1.66 5.55
C ARG A 196 -16.79 2.42 4.81
N LEU A 197 -16.98 2.13 3.52
CA LEU A 197 -18.06 2.73 2.73
C LEU A 197 -19.43 2.42 3.35
N GLY A 198 -20.25 3.46 3.53
CA GLY A 198 -21.57 3.38 4.17
C GLY A 198 -21.55 3.34 5.70
N ALA A 199 -20.38 3.36 6.35
CA ALA A 199 -20.29 3.57 7.78
C ALA A 199 -20.39 5.07 8.13
N PRO A 200 -20.93 5.44 9.31
CA PRO A 200 -20.91 6.81 9.76
C PRO A 200 -19.47 7.28 10.01
N MET A 201 -19.22 8.58 9.81
CA MET A 201 -17.96 9.21 10.20
C MET A 201 -17.78 9.11 11.72
N PRO A 202 -16.59 8.71 12.21
CA PRO A 202 -16.29 8.78 13.63
C PRO A 202 -16.48 10.21 14.16
N ALA A 203 -16.88 10.34 15.42
CA ALA A 203 -17.08 11.65 16.04
C ALA A 203 -15.78 12.48 15.98
N GLY A 204 -15.87 13.70 15.46
CA GLY A 204 -14.72 14.60 15.33
C GLY A 204 -13.82 14.35 14.10
N ALA A 205 -13.99 13.24 13.38
CA ALA A 205 -13.22 12.95 12.18
C ALA A 205 -13.63 13.84 10.99
N THR A 206 -12.67 14.09 10.11
CA THR A 206 -12.85 14.82 8.86
C THR A 206 -12.44 13.95 7.66
N ALA A 207 -12.75 14.41 6.44
CA ALA A 207 -12.24 13.77 5.23
C ALA A 207 -10.69 13.75 5.14
N ALA A 208 -10.00 14.64 5.85
CA ALA A 208 -8.53 14.59 5.90
C ALA A 208 -8.02 13.39 6.72
N ASP A 209 -8.83 12.86 7.63
CA ASP A 209 -8.51 11.68 8.44
C ASP A 209 -8.90 10.40 7.71
N LEU A 210 -10.05 10.43 7.02
CA LEU A 210 -10.59 9.31 6.25
C LEU A 210 -10.82 9.71 4.78
N PRO A 211 -9.76 10.01 4.00
CA PRO A 211 -9.91 10.54 2.64
C PRO A 211 -10.42 9.51 1.64
N LEU A 212 -10.30 8.22 1.96
CA LEU A 212 -10.80 7.11 1.16
C LEU A 212 -11.82 6.33 2.00
N VAL A 213 -12.87 5.84 1.35
CA VAL A 213 -13.76 4.81 1.89
C VAL A 213 -13.86 3.65 0.92
N SER A 214 -13.57 2.46 1.42
CA SER A 214 -13.57 1.23 0.63
C SER A 214 -14.68 0.27 1.03
N ALA A 215 -15.14 -0.54 0.07
CA ALA A 215 -15.91 -1.75 0.33
C ALA A 215 -15.61 -2.85 -0.69
N SER A 216 -15.91 -4.09 -0.31
CA SER A 216 -15.98 -5.18 -1.28
C SER A 216 -17.14 -4.92 -2.24
N TRP A 217 -16.92 -5.07 -3.54
CA TRP A 217 -17.99 -5.06 -4.52
C TRP A 217 -19.09 -6.07 -4.17
N SER A 218 -18.68 -7.30 -3.81
CA SER A 218 -19.58 -8.41 -3.51
C SER A 218 -20.40 -8.24 -2.22
N SER A 219 -20.04 -7.29 -1.34
CA SER A 219 -20.88 -6.98 -0.16
C SER A 219 -22.05 -6.06 -0.48
N HIS A 220 -22.10 -5.46 -1.68
CA HIS A 220 -23.15 -4.53 -2.09
C HIS A 220 -23.87 -4.95 -3.36
N PHE A 221 -23.18 -5.67 -4.26
CA PHE A 221 -23.66 -5.94 -5.60
C PHE A 221 -23.47 -7.41 -5.96
N SER A 222 -24.49 -7.95 -6.64
CA SER A 222 -24.42 -9.27 -7.27
C SER A 222 -24.19 -9.20 -8.78
N TRP A 223 -24.28 -8.00 -9.37
CA TRP A 223 -23.97 -7.80 -10.79
C TRP A 223 -22.48 -7.96 -11.04
N VAL A 224 -22.15 -8.77 -12.04
CA VAL A 224 -20.76 -9.16 -12.35
C VAL A 224 -20.23 -8.55 -13.64
N GLY A 225 -20.96 -7.62 -14.27
CA GLY A 225 -20.57 -7.10 -15.59
C GLY A 225 -21.26 -7.78 -16.78
N ILE A 226 -22.23 -8.69 -16.56
CA ILE A 226 -22.98 -9.36 -17.64
C ILE A 226 -24.32 -8.66 -17.84
N GLY A 227 -24.58 -8.22 -19.07
CA GLY A 227 -25.79 -7.47 -19.41
C GLY A 227 -25.91 -6.14 -18.66
N PRO A 228 -27.04 -5.44 -18.78
CA PRO A 228 -27.27 -4.20 -18.04
C PRO A 228 -27.22 -4.43 -16.53
N MET A 229 -26.57 -3.52 -15.79
CA MET A 229 -26.64 -3.51 -14.33
C MET A 229 -28.11 -3.33 -13.88
N PRO A 230 -28.63 -4.14 -12.94
CA PRO A 230 -29.98 -3.96 -12.43
C PRO A 230 -30.18 -2.55 -11.88
N ALA A 231 -31.28 -1.89 -12.25
CA ALA A 231 -31.52 -0.48 -11.92
C ALA A 231 -31.38 -0.19 -10.41
N SER A 232 -31.91 -1.07 -9.55
CA SER A 232 -31.79 -0.93 -8.09
C SER A 232 -30.34 -1.01 -7.58
N GLN A 233 -29.49 -1.81 -8.22
CA GLN A 233 -28.07 -1.89 -7.88
C GLN A 233 -27.34 -0.63 -8.39
N ARG A 234 -27.66 -0.15 -9.59
CA ARG A 234 -27.10 1.10 -10.12
C ARG A 234 -27.47 2.29 -9.24
N ASP A 235 -28.75 2.45 -8.86
CA ASP A 235 -29.21 3.49 -7.95
C ASP A 235 -28.48 3.42 -6.60
N ARG A 236 -28.25 2.21 -6.08
CA ARG A 236 -27.47 2.00 -4.86
C ARG A 236 -26.01 2.42 -5.00
N LEU A 237 -25.37 2.12 -6.13
CA LEU A 237 -24.00 2.54 -6.43
C LEU A 237 -23.89 4.07 -6.42
N HIS A 238 -24.76 4.77 -7.16
CA HIS A 238 -24.76 6.23 -7.18
C HIS A 238 -25.05 6.83 -5.80
N ALA A 239 -25.98 6.25 -5.03
CA ALA A 239 -26.30 6.73 -3.69
C ALA A 239 -25.09 6.61 -2.73
N LEU A 240 -24.37 5.47 -2.77
CA LEU A 240 -23.17 5.27 -1.96
C LEU A 240 -22.06 6.27 -2.31
N VAL A 241 -21.84 6.51 -3.61
CA VAL A 241 -20.83 7.46 -4.07
C VAL A 241 -21.20 8.89 -3.68
N ALA A 242 -22.45 9.30 -3.92
CA ALA A 242 -22.94 10.62 -3.55
C ALA A 242 -22.85 10.88 -2.02
N GLU A 243 -23.15 9.88 -1.20
CA GLU A 243 -23.05 9.98 0.26
C GLU A 243 -21.60 10.19 0.74
N ALA A 244 -20.63 9.47 0.14
CA ALA A 244 -19.22 9.64 0.44
C ALA A 244 -18.69 11.01 -0.04
N HIS A 245 -19.06 11.41 -1.26
CA HIS A 245 -18.69 12.72 -1.83
C HIS A 245 -19.27 13.89 -1.03
N ALA A 246 -20.49 13.76 -0.50
CA ALA A 246 -21.08 14.76 0.40
C ALA A 246 -20.29 14.94 1.71
N ARG A 247 -19.48 13.94 2.10
CA ARG A 247 -18.56 13.99 3.24
C ARG A 247 -17.14 14.41 2.82
N GLY A 248 -16.90 14.66 1.54
CA GLY A 248 -15.57 14.98 0.99
C GLY A 248 -14.64 13.77 0.87
N GLN A 249 -15.16 12.55 0.94
CA GLN A 249 -14.37 11.31 0.89
C GLN A 249 -14.37 10.74 -0.53
N GLN A 250 -13.28 10.10 -0.92
CA GLN A 250 -13.16 9.36 -2.18
C GLN A 250 -13.65 7.92 -2.01
N VAL A 251 -14.10 7.29 -3.10
CA VAL A 251 -14.63 5.92 -3.08
C VAL A 251 -13.73 4.93 -3.82
N ARG A 252 -13.53 3.76 -3.22
CA ARG A 252 -12.93 2.56 -3.85
C ARG A 252 -13.83 1.35 -3.65
N PHE A 253 -13.92 0.50 -4.67
CA PHE A 253 -14.42 -0.86 -4.51
C PHE A 253 -13.29 -1.86 -4.81
N TRP A 254 -13.07 -2.83 -3.92
CA TRP A 254 -12.17 -3.96 -4.14
C TRP A 254 -12.99 -5.24 -4.42
N ALA A 255 -12.32 -6.31 -4.87
CA ALA A 255 -12.99 -7.54 -5.35
C ALA A 255 -14.07 -7.29 -6.41
N THR A 256 -13.85 -6.29 -7.27
CA THR A 256 -14.64 -6.08 -8.48
C THR A 256 -14.41 -7.24 -9.47
N PRO A 257 -15.42 -7.62 -10.27
CA PRO A 257 -15.20 -8.54 -11.38
C PRO A 257 -14.17 -7.95 -12.35
N ASP A 258 -12.97 -8.52 -12.37
CA ASP A 258 -11.84 -8.01 -13.16
C ASP A 258 -11.32 -9.06 -14.15
N THR A 259 -12.22 -9.79 -14.82
CA THR A 259 -11.84 -10.70 -15.93
C THR A 259 -11.92 -9.98 -17.27
N ILE A 260 -11.21 -10.47 -18.29
CA ILE A 260 -11.14 -9.82 -19.61
C ILE A 260 -12.52 -9.56 -20.24
N TRP A 261 -13.51 -10.40 -19.94
CA TRP A 261 -14.87 -10.30 -20.51
C TRP A 261 -15.80 -9.33 -19.76
N LEU A 262 -15.42 -8.95 -18.54
CA LEU A 262 -16.33 -8.28 -17.60
C LEU A 262 -15.82 -6.91 -17.15
N ARG A 263 -14.49 -6.75 -17.05
CA ARG A 263 -13.87 -5.60 -16.40
C ARG A 263 -14.27 -4.26 -17.00
N GLU A 264 -14.33 -4.14 -18.32
CA GLU A 264 -14.68 -2.86 -18.96
C GLU A 264 -16.12 -2.44 -18.68
N ASN A 265 -17.05 -3.39 -18.58
CA ASN A 265 -18.43 -3.10 -18.19
C ASN A 265 -18.49 -2.61 -16.74
N VAL A 266 -17.70 -3.22 -15.85
CA VAL A 266 -17.61 -2.79 -14.45
C VAL A 266 -16.93 -1.43 -14.34
N TRP A 267 -15.82 -1.20 -15.03
CA TRP A 267 -15.14 0.09 -15.09
C TRP A 267 -16.05 1.20 -15.62
N ALA A 268 -16.88 0.90 -16.63
CA ALA A 268 -17.86 1.83 -17.16
C ALA A 268 -18.90 2.27 -16.10
N GLU A 269 -19.48 1.33 -15.35
CA GLU A 269 -20.44 1.66 -14.29
C GLU A 269 -19.77 2.39 -13.12
N LEU A 270 -18.55 1.99 -12.73
CA LEU A 270 -17.77 2.68 -11.68
C LEU A 270 -17.43 4.12 -12.10
N LEU A 271 -16.97 4.33 -13.34
CA LEU A 271 -16.66 5.65 -13.88
C LEU A 271 -17.92 6.51 -13.96
N ALA A 272 -19.03 5.98 -14.49
CA ALA A 272 -20.30 6.69 -14.59
C ALA A 272 -20.87 7.07 -13.21
N ALA A 273 -20.63 6.25 -12.19
CA ALA A 273 -21.01 6.56 -10.81
C ALA A 273 -20.08 7.57 -10.14
N GLY A 274 -18.93 7.89 -10.73
CA GLY A 274 -17.96 8.84 -10.20
C GLY A 274 -16.97 8.24 -9.19
N VAL A 275 -16.80 6.92 -9.16
CA VAL A 275 -15.83 6.24 -8.27
C VAL A 275 -14.42 6.75 -8.51
N ASP A 276 -13.72 7.10 -7.42
CA ASP A 276 -12.44 7.80 -7.44
C ASP A 276 -11.22 6.89 -7.58
N ALA A 277 -11.36 5.60 -7.30
CA ALA A 277 -10.30 4.60 -7.39
C ALA A 277 -10.86 3.32 -8.01
N ILE A 278 -10.72 3.21 -9.33
CA ILE A 278 -11.04 2.01 -10.12
C ILE A 278 -9.90 1.01 -9.92
N ASN A 279 -10.24 -0.04 -9.17
CA ASN A 279 -9.34 -1.10 -8.77
C ASN A 279 -9.10 -2.09 -9.91
N THR A 280 -7.85 -2.41 -10.22
CA THR A 280 -7.51 -3.48 -11.18
C THR A 280 -6.12 -4.07 -10.94
N ASP A 281 -5.93 -5.31 -11.37
CA ASP A 281 -4.61 -5.95 -11.53
C ASP A 281 -4.05 -5.78 -12.97
N HIS A 282 -4.76 -5.06 -13.85
CA HIS A 282 -4.50 -4.97 -15.28
C HIS A 282 -4.14 -3.55 -15.73
N LEU A 283 -2.90 -3.16 -15.42
CA LEU A 283 -2.43 -1.78 -15.54
C LEU A 283 -2.53 -1.22 -16.97
N ALA A 284 -2.06 -1.97 -17.96
CA ALA A 284 -2.01 -1.51 -19.34
C ALA A 284 -3.43 -1.36 -19.93
N GLU A 285 -4.30 -2.29 -19.61
CA GLU A 285 -5.68 -2.32 -20.07
C GLU A 285 -6.50 -1.17 -19.47
N LEU A 286 -6.42 -0.95 -18.15
CA LEU A 286 -7.10 0.18 -17.53
C LEU A 286 -6.52 1.52 -18.00
N GLN A 287 -5.21 1.62 -18.23
CA GLN A 287 -4.62 2.82 -18.82
C GLN A 287 -5.24 3.12 -20.19
N ALA A 288 -5.22 2.15 -21.10
CA ALA A 288 -5.75 2.31 -22.45
C ALA A 288 -7.24 2.66 -22.43
N TRP A 289 -8.00 2.08 -21.50
CA TRP A 289 -9.42 2.34 -21.33
C TRP A 289 -9.70 3.75 -20.79
N LEU A 290 -9.04 4.16 -19.70
CA LEU A 290 -9.25 5.49 -19.11
C LEU A 290 -8.84 6.63 -20.04
N LEU A 291 -7.76 6.48 -20.82
CA LEU A 291 -7.37 7.49 -21.81
C LEU A 291 -8.44 7.74 -22.89
N GLN A 292 -9.36 6.80 -23.11
CA GLN A 292 -10.45 6.92 -24.07
C GLN A 292 -11.75 7.44 -23.42
N HIS A 293 -11.99 7.06 -22.16
CA HIS A 293 -13.29 7.22 -21.49
C HIS A 293 -13.31 8.27 -20.38
N ASP A 294 -12.20 8.48 -19.68
CA ASP A 294 -12.06 9.46 -18.59
C ASP A 294 -11.53 10.77 -19.15
N ARG A 295 -12.45 11.61 -19.64
CA ARG A 295 -12.10 12.86 -20.35
C ARG A 295 -11.74 14.04 -19.44
N GLY A 296 -11.66 13.83 -18.12
CA GLY A 296 -11.29 14.88 -17.16
C GLY A 296 -12.40 15.89 -16.93
#